data_AF-A0A8X6PJB4-F1
#
_entry.id   AF-A0A8X6PJB4-F1
#
_cell.length_a   1.000
_cell.length_b   1.000
_cell.length_c   1.000
_cell.angle_alpha   90.00
_cell.angle_beta   90.00
_cell.angle_gamma   90.00
#
_symmetry.space_group_name_H-M   'P 1'
#
loop_
_entity.id
_entity.type
_entity.pdbx_description
1 polymer ?
#
loop_
_entity_poly.entity_id
_entity_poly.type
_entity_poly.pdbx_seq_one_letter_code
_entity_poly.pdbx_strand_id
1 'polypeptide(L)'
;MEMYSGRKNESSGMPLCEDVVTQLLSKIADPRRYEIYFANIFISDNLLKKLADFRIGTKSTVRSNCIGQLHLLDNNTLAKETRRAMDFGSDVTVFICHWNDNAVVSVASNHQTQQPISYTNRYSKSEKKRKFMLPNLLL
;
A
#
# COMPACT_ATOMS: atom_id res chain seq x y z
N MET A 1 5.37 -5.98 -22.93
CA MET A 1 6.25 -5.43 -21.88
C MET A 1 7.17 -4.44 -22.56
N GLU A 2 7.17 -3.19 -22.13
CA GLU A 2 8.07 -2.17 -22.69
C GLU A 2 9.27 -1.96 -21.75
N MET A 3 10.45 -1.77 -22.33
CA MET A 3 11.66 -1.51 -21.56
C MET A 3 11.73 -0.04 -21.14
N TYR A 4 12.09 0.21 -19.88
CA TYR A 4 12.37 1.56 -19.40
C TYR A 4 13.70 2.06 -19.96
N SER A 5 13.67 3.16 -20.72
CA SER A 5 14.83 3.73 -21.43
C SER A 5 15.39 5.01 -20.80
N GLY A 6 14.93 5.43 -19.62
CA GLY A 6 15.37 6.65 -18.95
C GLY A 6 14.84 7.97 -19.55
N ARG A 7 14.39 7.97 -20.81
CA ARG A 7 13.70 9.10 -21.46
C ARG A 7 12.52 8.59 -22.29
N LYS A 8 11.39 9.27 -22.19
CA LYS A 8 10.25 9.06 -23.08
C LYS A 8 10.34 9.97 -24.29
N ASN A 9 10.05 9.42 -25.47
CA ASN A 9 9.97 10.18 -26.71
C ASN A 9 8.67 11.00 -26.80
N GLU A 10 7.63 10.59 -26.08
CA GLU A 10 6.33 11.27 -26.02
C GLU A 10 5.92 11.47 -24.54
N SER A 11 5.54 12.69 -24.17
CA SER A 11 5.05 12.98 -22.81
C SER A 11 3.52 12.87 -22.76
N SER A 12 3.01 11.92 -21.99
CA SER A 12 1.57 11.81 -21.70
C SER A 12 1.08 12.89 -20.71
N GLY A 13 1.97 13.77 -20.24
CA GLY A 13 1.70 14.76 -19.19
C GLY A 13 1.51 14.17 -17.78
N MET A 14 1.45 12.85 -17.65
CA MET A 14 1.31 12.15 -16.37
C MET A 14 2.67 11.87 -15.72
N PRO A 15 2.74 11.83 -14.37
CA PRO A 15 3.91 11.31 -13.68
C PRO A 15 4.27 9.90 -14.16
N LEU A 16 5.57 9.61 -14.24
CA LEU A 16 6.08 8.34 -14.78
C LEU A 16 5.40 7.12 -14.16
N CYS A 17 5.24 7.12 -12.84
CA CYS A 17 4.66 6.02 -12.08
C CYS A 17 3.20 5.76 -12.44
N GLU A 18 2.40 6.82 -12.54
CA GLU A 18 0.99 6.71 -12.91
C GLU A 18 0.84 6.22 -14.35
N ASP A 19 1.70 6.70 -15.24
CA ASP A 19 1.67 6.29 -16.64
C ASP A 19 2.02 4.81 -16.79
N VAL A 20 3.04 4.32 -16.09
CA VAL A 20 3.42 2.89 -16.09
C VAL A 20 2.26 2.03 -15.57
N VAL A 21 1.65 2.39 -14.43
CA VAL A 21 0.54 1.62 -13.86
C VAL A 21 -0.67 1.62 -14.81
N THR A 22 -1.00 2.78 -15.40
CA THR A 22 -2.12 2.91 -16.35
C THR A 22 -1.87 2.09 -17.62
N GLN A 23 -0.64 2.12 -18.16
CA GLN A 23 -0.27 1.32 -19.33
C GLN A 23 -0.35 -0.18 -19.04
N LEU A 24 0.13 -0.64 -17.88
CA LEU A 24 0.02 -2.05 -17.49
C LEU A 24 -1.45 -2.47 -17.33
N LEU A 25 -2.27 -1.62 -16.73
CA LEU A 25 -3.71 -1.85 -16.58
C LEU A 25 -4.45 -1.94 -17.91
N SER A 26 -4.04 -1.16 -18.91
CA SER A 26 -4.64 -1.21 -20.25
C SER A 26 -4.50 -2.56 -20.95
N LYS A 27 -3.57 -3.42 -20.50
CA LYS A 27 -3.36 -4.76 -21.06
C LYS A 27 -4.25 -5.83 -20.42
N ILE A 28 -4.96 -5.48 -19.35
CA ILE A 28 -5.88 -6.37 -18.65
C ILE A 28 -7.30 -6.09 -19.16
N ALA A 29 -8.01 -7.12 -19.62
CA ALA A 29 -9.34 -6.96 -20.22
C ALA A 29 -10.37 -6.35 -19.25
N ASP A 30 -10.35 -6.75 -17.97
CA ASP A 30 -11.19 -6.18 -16.92
C ASP A 30 -10.40 -6.07 -15.61
N PRO A 31 -9.72 -4.94 -15.36
CA PRO A 31 -8.93 -4.72 -14.14
C PRO A 31 -9.74 -4.78 -12.85
N ARG A 32 -11.06 -4.56 -12.91
CA ARG A 32 -11.93 -4.48 -11.72
C ARG A 32 -12.14 -5.83 -11.05
N ARG A 33 -11.83 -6.92 -11.75
CA ARG A 33 -11.92 -8.30 -11.23
C ARG A 33 -10.68 -8.70 -10.42
N TYR A 34 -9.65 -7.87 -10.41
CA TYR A 34 -8.38 -8.17 -9.78
C TYR A 34 -8.09 -7.17 -8.68
N GLU A 35 -7.35 -7.66 -7.69
CA GLU A 35 -6.70 -6.84 -6.70
C GLU A 35 -5.25 -6.60 -7.13
N ILE A 36 -4.84 -5.34 -7.17
CA ILE A 36 -3.52 -4.96 -7.69
C ILE A 36 -2.61 -4.58 -6.55
N TYR A 37 -1.42 -5.16 -6.59
CA TYR A 37 -0.36 -4.91 -5.62
C TYR A 37 0.81 -4.20 -6.28
N PHE A 38 1.27 -3.09 -5.71
CA PHE A 38 2.46 -2.41 -6.20
C PHE A 38 3.33 -1.83 -5.09
N ALA A 39 4.62 -1.75 -5.40
CA ALA A 39 5.64 -1.22 -4.50
C ALA A 39 5.57 0.30 -4.38
N ASN A 40 6.15 0.82 -3.30
CA ASN A 40 6.20 2.24 -2.94
C ASN A 40 6.66 3.19 -4.05
N ILE A 41 7.54 2.73 -4.92
CA ILE A 41 8.05 3.57 -6.02
C ILE A 41 6.95 4.02 -6.98
N PHE A 42 5.83 3.30 -7.03
CA PHE A 42 4.72 3.60 -7.94
C PHE A 42 3.57 4.38 -7.30
N ILE A 43 3.67 4.71 -6.00
CA ILE A 43 2.60 5.34 -5.24
C ILE A 43 2.54 6.85 -5.47
N SER A 44 1.32 7.35 -5.66
CA SER A 44 0.92 8.74 -5.45
C SER A 44 -0.49 8.75 -4.87
N ASP A 45 -0.85 9.79 -4.09
CA ASP A 45 -2.21 9.97 -3.58
C ASP A 45 -3.24 10.04 -4.73
N ASN A 46 -2.88 10.79 -5.79
CA ASN A 46 -3.69 10.91 -7.00
C ASN A 46 -3.94 9.57 -7.68
N LEU A 47 -2.94 8.68 -7.74
CA LEU A 47 -3.10 7.36 -8.35
C LEU A 47 -4.08 6.49 -7.56
N LEU A 48 -3.97 6.45 -6.23
CA LEU A 48 -4.86 5.64 -5.39
C LEU A 48 -6.32 6.11 -5.52
N LYS A 49 -6.54 7.43 -5.52
CA LYS A 49 -7.86 8.05 -5.74
C LYS A 49 -8.42 7.72 -7.12
N LYS A 50 -7.61 7.89 -8.17
CA LYS A 50 -8.00 7.57 -9.55
C LYS A 50 -8.36 6.09 -9.73
N LEU A 51 -7.61 5.18 -9.09
CA LEU A 51 -7.93 3.75 -9.12
C LEU A 51 -9.20 3.43 -8.32
N ALA A 52 -9.48 4.16 -7.23
CA ALA A 52 -10.73 4.08 -6.51
C ALA A 52 -11.92 4.50 -7.39
N ASP A 53 -11.79 5.62 -8.11
CA ASP A 53 -12.82 6.13 -9.04
C ASP A 53 -13.12 5.11 -10.15
N PHE A 54 -12.10 4.42 -10.66
CA PHE A 54 -12.26 3.35 -11.65
C PHE A 54 -12.78 2.02 -11.07
N ARG A 55 -13.00 1.96 -9.75
CA ARG A 55 -13.40 0.76 -8.99
C ARG A 55 -12.42 -0.38 -9.13
N ILE A 56 -11.13 -0.05 -9.11
CA ILE A 56 -10.03 -1.01 -9.17
C ILE A 56 -9.42 -1.12 -7.77
N GLY A 57 -9.56 -2.32 -7.17
CA GLY A 57 -9.05 -2.60 -5.83
C GLY A 57 -7.53 -2.68 -5.81
N THR A 58 -6.89 -1.88 -4.96
CA THR A 58 -5.43 -1.81 -4.87
C THR A 58 -4.94 -1.91 -3.42
N LYS A 59 -3.73 -2.45 -3.27
CA LYS A 59 -2.92 -2.46 -2.06
C LYS A 59 -1.51 -2.06 -2.42
N SER A 60 -0.88 -1.23 -1.59
CA SER A 60 0.46 -0.76 -1.89
C SER A 60 1.23 -0.35 -0.64
N THR A 61 2.55 -0.53 -0.64
CA THR A 61 3.41 -0.10 0.48
C THR A 61 3.72 1.38 0.36
N VAL A 62 3.30 2.23 1.30
CA VAL A 62 3.50 3.68 1.23
C VAL A 62 4.68 4.13 2.10
N ARG A 63 5.36 5.20 1.67
CA ARG A 63 6.35 5.91 2.50
C ARG A 63 5.59 6.81 3.47
N SER A 64 6.11 7.00 4.68
CA SER A 64 5.58 7.95 5.68
C SER A 64 5.33 9.35 5.10
N ASN A 65 6.18 9.77 4.16
CA ASN A 65 6.14 11.10 3.55
C ASN A 65 4.97 11.27 2.55
N CYS A 66 4.32 10.16 2.16
CA CYS A 66 3.21 10.13 1.21
C CYS A 66 1.83 10.07 1.89
N ILE A 67 1.80 10.06 3.23
CA ILE A 67 0.61 9.79 4.05
C ILE A 67 -0.20 11.07 4.35
N GLY A 68 0.27 12.22 3.86
CA GLY A 68 -0.47 13.48 3.90
C GLY A 68 -0.77 13.95 5.33
N GLN A 69 -1.95 14.55 5.52
CA GLN A 69 -2.43 15.08 6.80
C GLN A 69 -3.13 14.02 7.67
N LEU A 70 -3.04 12.73 7.33
CA LEU A 70 -3.64 11.70 8.17
C LEU A 70 -2.96 11.69 9.54
N HIS A 71 -3.77 11.74 10.59
CA HIS A 71 -3.31 11.68 11.97
C HIS A 71 -2.88 10.26 12.32
N LEU A 72 -1.68 9.89 11.87
CA LEU A 72 -1.01 8.62 12.14
C LEU A 72 0.20 8.86 13.04
N LEU A 73 0.50 7.89 13.89
CA LEU A 73 1.72 7.85 14.68
C LEU A 73 2.93 7.88 13.73
N ASP A 74 3.89 8.74 14.03
CA ASP A 74 5.14 8.76 13.30
C ASP A 74 5.93 7.47 13.54
N ASN A 75 6.85 7.17 12.62
CA ASN A 75 7.62 5.93 12.68
C ASN A 75 8.39 5.79 14.01
N ASN A 76 8.87 6.89 14.60
CA ASN A 76 9.65 6.82 15.83
C ASN A 76 8.78 6.51 17.06
N THR A 77 7.55 7.05 17.11
CA THR A 77 6.64 6.74 18.21
C THR A 77 6.11 5.32 18.08
N LEU A 78 5.68 4.93 16.88
CA LEU A 78 5.16 3.58 16.66
C LEU A 78 6.25 2.50 16.81
N ALA A 79 7.51 2.78 16.47
CA ALA A 79 8.61 1.84 16.69
C ALA A 79 8.87 1.54 18.18
N LYS A 80 8.48 2.45 19.09
CA LYS A 80 8.59 2.25 20.55
C LYS A 80 7.43 1.43 21.12
N GLU A 81 6.33 1.34 20.38
CA GLU A 81 5.20 0.50 20.77
C GLU A 81 5.56 -0.99 20.73
N THR A 82 4.70 -1.81 21.34
CA THR A 82 4.88 -3.26 21.30
C THR A 82 4.93 -3.79 19.86
N ARG A 83 5.76 -4.82 19.63
CA ARG A 83 5.83 -5.47 18.32
C ARG A 83 4.42 -5.93 17.91
N ARG A 84 4.07 -5.61 16.67
CA ARG A 84 2.77 -5.78 16.00
C ARG A 84 1.70 -4.76 16.39
N ALA A 85 2.08 -3.68 17.07
CA ALA A 85 1.22 -2.52 17.18
C ALA A 85 0.81 -2.04 15.78
N MET A 86 -0.46 -1.70 15.66
CA MET A 86 -1.06 -1.20 14.43
C MET A 86 -1.69 0.16 14.74
N ASP A 87 -1.48 1.09 13.83
CA ASP A 87 -2.17 2.36 13.80
C ASP A 87 -2.82 2.55 12.44
N PHE A 88 -3.98 3.22 12.43
CA PHE A 88 -4.84 3.27 11.26
C PHE A 88 -5.29 4.69 10.98
N GLY A 89 -5.30 5.06 9.71
CA GLY A 89 -5.77 6.35 9.25
C GLY A 89 -6.50 6.16 7.92
N SER A 90 -7.60 6.88 7.73
CA SER A 90 -8.35 6.79 6.48
C SER A 90 -8.78 8.17 6.02
N ASP A 91 -8.61 8.42 4.73
CA ASP A 91 -9.37 9.43 4.00
C ASP A 91 -10.66 8.77 3.46
N VAL A 92 -11.54 9.54 2.81
CA VAL A 92 -12.77 9.08 2.16
C VAL A 92 -12.51 7.96 1.15
N THR A 93 -11.32 7.93 0.55
CA THR A 93 -10.98 7.05 -0.58
C THR A 93 -9.88 6.04 -0.28
N VAL A 94 -9.02 6.31 0.70
CA VAL A 94 -7.82 5.52 0.97
C VAL A 94 -7.70 5.23 2.45
N PHE A 95 -7.53 3.96 2.78
CA PHE A 95 -7.21 3.45 4.10
C PHE A 95 -5.73 3.15 4.20
N ILE A 96 -5.10 3.53 5.31
CA ILE A 96 -3.69 3.32 5.59
C ILE A 96 -3.54 2.61 6.93
N CYS A 97 -2.71 1.57 6.95
CA CYS A 97 -2.27 0.88 8.15
C CYS A 97 -0.77 1.09 8.32
N HIS A 98 -0.38 1.64 9.47
CA HIS A 98 0.97 1.56 9.98
C HIS A 98 1.10 0.33 10.87
N TRP A 99 2.16 -0.45 10.66
CA TRP A 99 2.40 -1.69 11.39
C TRP A 99 3.84 -1.76 11.84
N ASN A 100 4.04 -1.93 13.15
CA ASN A 100 5.37 -2.15 13.73
C ASN A 100 5.68 -3.65 13.75
N ASP A 101 6.54 -4.17 12.88
CA ASP A 101 7.06 -5.55 13.01
C ASP A 101 8.55 -5.55 13.39
N ASN A 102 9.44 -5.92 12.48
CA ASN A 102 10.89 -5.69 12.67
C ASN A 102 11.26 -4.22 12.44
N ALA A 103 10.47 -3.53 11.62
CA ALA A 103 10.53 -2.11 11.34
C ALA A 103 9.09 -1.64 11.08
N VAL A 104 8.86 -0.33 11.20
CA VAL A 104 7.57 0.26 10.86
C VAL A 104 7.37 0.21 9.34
N VAL A 105 6.24 -0.36 8.93
CA VAL A 105 5.80 -0.44 7.53
C VAL A 105 4.43 0.20 7.41
N SER A 106 4.22 0.99 6.37
CA SER A 106 2.93 1.58 6.06
C SER A 106 2.37 0.97 4.78
N VAL A 107 1.09 0.61 4.80
CA VAL A 107 0.39 0.00 3.67
C VAL A 107 -0.92 0.75 3.44
N ALA A 108 -1.19 1.09 2.20
CA ALA A 108 -2.42 1.75 1.78
C ALA A 108 -3.30 0.79 0.94
N SER A 109 -4.61 0.93 1.09
CA SER A 109 -5.61 0.31 0.22
C SER A 109 -6.76 1.27 -0.04
N ASN A 110 -7.36 1.17 -1.21
CA ASN A 110 -8.54 1.95 -1.59
C ASN A 110 -9.86 1.16 -1.50
N HIS A 111 -9.84 -0.10 -1.06
CA HIS A 111 -11.02 -0.97 -1.03
C HIS A 111 -11.11 -1.87 0.21
N GLN A 112 -10.03 -1.99 0.99
CA GLN A 112 -10.03 -2.66 2.28
C GLN A 112 -9.82 -1.68 3.42
N THR A 113 -10.34 -2.04 4.59
CA THR A 113 -10.23 -1.26 5.83
C THR A 113 -9.47 -2.07 6.89
N GLN A 114 -9.62 -1.70 8.17
CA GLN A 114 -8.99 -2.41 9.30
C GLN A 114 -9.39 -3.89 9.38
N GLN A 115 -10.59 -4.24 8.92
CA GLN A 115 -11.12 -5.60 9.00
C GLN A 115 -11.16 -6.27 7.62
N PRO A 116 -10.95 -7.60 7.55
CA PRO A 116 -10.59 -8.49 8.65
C PRO A 116 -9.14 -8.28 9.12
N ILE A 117 -8.82 -8.75 10.34
CA ILE A 117 -7.42 -8.93 10.77
C ILE A 117 -7.05 -10.38 10.45
N SER A 118 -5.87 -10.57 9.87
CA SER A 118 -5.42 -11.88 9.43
C SER A 118 -4.34 -12.45 10.34
N TYR A 119 -4.03 -13.74 10.17
CA TYR A 119 -3.00 -14.42 10.94
C TYR A 119 -1.98 -15.08 10.02
N THR A 120 -0.70 -14.94 10.33
CA THR A 120 0.37 -15.64 9.62
C THR A 120 1.02 -16.67 10.54
N ASN A 121 1.54 -17.73 9.93
CA ASN A 121 2.24 -18.81 10.60
C ASN A 121 3.75 -18.69 10.34
N ARG A 122 4.41 -17.76 11.04
CA ARG A 122 5.85 -17.50 10.97
C ARG A 122 6.46 -17.57 12.37
N TYR A 123 7.62 -18.21 12.51
CA TYR A 123 8.31 -18.24 13.80
C TYR A 123 8.84 -16.86 14.19
N SER A 124 8.45 -16.38 15.37
CA SER A 124 8.99 -15.19 16.03
C SER A 124 10.02 -15.62 17.07
N LYS A 125 11.29 -15.23 16.87
CA LYS A 125 12.37 -15.52 17.82
C LYS A 125 12.16 -14.84 19.18
N SER A 126 11.66 -13.59 19.18
CA SER A 126 11.44 -12.82 20.41
C SER A 126 10.35 -13.41 21.29
N GLU A 127 9.30 -13.97 20.68
CA GLU A 127 8.14 -14.52 21.41
C GLU A 127 8.15 -16.03 21.53
N LYS A 128 9.04 -16.73 20.80
CA LYS A 128 9.09 -18.20 20.70
C LYS A 128 7.75 -18.81 20.27
N LYS A 129 6.99 -18.08 19.44
CA LYS A 129 5.66 -18.48 18.93
C LYS A 129 5.64 -18.44 17.40
N ARG A 130 4.69 -19.16 16.78
CA ARG A 130 4.54 -19.23 15.32
C ARG A 130 3.34 -18.49 14.74
N LYS A 131 2.27 -18.30 15.50
CA LYS A 131 1.05 -17.67 14.98
C LYS A 131 0.90 -16.26 15.53
N PHE A 132 0.70 -15.30 14.64
CA PHE A 132 0.49 -13.92 15.06
C PHE A 132 -0.37 -13.12 14.08
N MET A 133 -0.97 -12.05 14.60
CA MET A 133 -1.82 -11.14 13.85
C MET A 133 -1.00 -10.30 12.87
N LEU A 134 -1.56 -10.06 11.69
CA LEU A 134 -1.10 -9.08 10.72
C LEU A 134 -2.29 -8.33 10.09
N PRO A 135 -2.05 -7.11 9.59
CA PRO A 135 -3.00 -6.44 8.71
C PRO A 135 -3.37 -7.33 7.51
N ASN A 136 -4.66 -7.43 7.18
CA ASN A 136 -5.09 -8.14 5.96
C ASN A 136 -4.61 -7.45 4.67
N LEU A 137 -4.21 -6.19 4.79
CA LEU A 137 -3.55 -5.40 3.75
C LEU A 137 -2.21 -5.99 3.27
N LEU A 138 -1.64 -6.92 4.04
CA LEU A 138 -0.36 -7.57 3.77
C LEU A 138 -0.50 -9.01 3.25
N LEU A 139 -1.73 -9.47 2.99
CA LEU A 139 -2.04 -10.76 2.37
C LEU A 139 -2.47 -10.62 0.91
#